data_AF-A0A3C0W9K5-F1
#
_entry.id   AF-A0A3C0W9K5-F1
#
_cell.length_a   1.000
_cell.length_b   1.000
_cell.length_c   1.000
_cell.angle_alpha   90.00
_cell.angle_beta   90.00
_cell.angle_gamma   90.00
#
_symmetry.space_group_name_H-M   'P 1'
#
loop_
_entity.id
_entity.type
_entity.pdbx_description
1 polymer ?
#
loop_
_entity_poly.entity_id
_entity_poly.type
_entity_poly.pdbx_seq_one_letter_code
_entity_poly.pdbx_strand_id
1 'polypeptide(L)'
;MPMWRQEPACKDYLWGGERLRDKYHIESSCKPLAEAWMLSCHPDGLSRLAEGEWQGMTLPQAAKCYKGNFFGTRCAEFEEFPMLVKLIDAKKDLSVQVHPNDAYAHRVEHQNGKAEMWYVMEAAPGAALYYGFRRAVTKEEIQNSLKNNTLTELLHR
;
A
#
# COMPACT_ATOMS: atom_id res chain seq x y z
N MET A 1 -13.10 -25.27 2.31
CA MET A 1 -12.19 -24.47 1.45
C MET A 1 -10.81 -24.57 2.05
N PRO A 2 -9.77 -24.85 1.25
CA PRO A 2 -8.40 -24.77 1.74
C PRO A 2 -8.09 -23.34 2.20
N MET A 3 -7.26 -23.21 3.22
CA MET A 3 -6.71 -21.96 3.69
C MET A 3 -5.19 -22.06 3.51
N TRP A 4 -4.59 -21.04 2.91
CA TRP A 4 -3.15 -21.00 2.67
C TRP A 4 -2.55 -19.79 3.36
N ARG A 5 -1.49 -20.01 4.12
CA ARG A 5 -0.63 -18.92 4.59
C ARG A 5 0.09 -18.26 3.42
N GLN A 6 0.26 -16.94 3.54
CA GLN A 6 0.93 -16.10 2.54
C GLN A 6 2.23 -15.54 3.10
N GLU A 7 3.20 -15.32 2.22
CA GLU A 7 4.40 -14.52 2.45
C GLU A 7 4.24 -13.16 1.75
N PRO A 8 4.41 -12.04 2.48
CA PRO A 8 4.25 -10.71 1.91
C PRO A 8 5.48 -10.29 1.11
N ALA A 9 5.27 -9.44 0.11
CA ALA A 9 6.36 -8.66 -0.46
C ALA A 9 6.70 -7.49 0.49
N CYS A 10 7.96 -7.38 0.91
CA CYS A 10 8.39 -6.36 1.88
C CYS A 10 9.12 -5.20 1.21
N LYS A 11 9.04 -4.00 1.81
CA LYS A 11 9.69 -2.77 1.34
C LYS A 11 10.48 -2.08 2.45
N ASP A 12 11.60 -1.45 2.09
CA ASP A 12 12.58 -0.85 2.99
C ASP A 12 12.66 0.68 2.89
N TYR A 13 11.53 1.35 2.69
CA TYR A 13 11.48 2.80 2.56
C TYR A 13 12.05 3.53 3.78
N LEU A 14 12.71 4.68 3.54
CA LEU A 14 13.49 5.45 4.53
C LEU A 14 12.73 5.85 5.81
N TRP A 15 11.40 5.93 5.74
CA TRP A 15 10.51 6.29 6.84
C TRP A 15 10.09 5.09 7.70
N GLY A 16 10.43 3.87 7.29
CA GLY A 16 10.09 2.63 7.97
C GLY A 16 10.76 2.45 9.32
N GLY A 17 10.23 1.51 10.11
CA GLY A 17 10.81 1.06 11.38
C GLY A 17 11.04 -0.45 11.41
N GLU A 18 10.86 -1.03 12.59
CA GLU A 18 11.03 -2.47 12.84
C GLU A 18 9.78 -3.12 13.45
N ARG A 19 8.66 -2.38 13.63
CA ARG A 19 7.48 -2.92 14.33
C ARG A 19 6.85 -4.10 13.61
N LEU A 20 6.87 -4.11 12.27
CA LEU A 20 6.37 -5.24 11.49
C LEU A 20 7.14 -6.53 11.81
N ARG A 21 8.44 -6.41 12.07
CA ARG A 21 9.29 -7.53 12.49
C ARG A 21 9.05 -7.90 13.95
N ASP A 22 9.11 -6.93 14.84
CA ASP A 22 9.12 -7.19 16.28
C ASP A 22 7.75 -7.63 16.83
N LYS A 23 6.66 -7.01 16.34
CA LYS A 23 5.30 -7.22 16.85
C LYS A 23 4.47 -8.17 16.00
N TYR A 24 4.66 -8.13 14.69
CA TYR A 24 3.89 -8.93 13.74
C TYR A 24 4.68 -10.10 13.17
N HIS A 25 5.94 -10.27 13.59
CA HIS A 25 6.81 -11.39 13.22
C HIS A 25 6.96 -11.56 11.70
N ILE A 26 6.92 -10.46 10.95
CA ILE A 26 7.13 -10.49 9.50
C ILE A 26 8.61 -10.75 9.22
N GLU A 27 8.89 -11.89 8.60
CA GLU A 27 10.23 -12.28 8.18
C GLU A 27 10.62 -11.53 6.90
N SER A 28 11.72 -10.79 6.96
CA SER A 28 12.24 -10.03 5.83
C SER A 28 13.69 -9.59 6.06
N SER A 29 14.48 -9.51 5.01
CA SER A 29 15.83 -8.93 5.05
C SER A 29 15.85 -7.39 4.95
N CYS A 30 14.70 -6.76 4.67
CA CYS A 30 14.56 -5.30 4.56
C CYS A 30 14.98 -4.58 5.86
N LYS A 31 15.78 -3.51 5.72
CA LYS A 31 16.23 -2.66 6.82
C LYS A 31 16.27 -1.20 6.37
N PRO A 32 15.33 -0.35 6.82
CA PRO A 32 14.20 -0.65 7.72
C PRO A 32 13.15 -1.58 7.07
N LEU A 33 12.16 -2.05 7.83
CA LEU A 33 10.98 -2.77 7.30
C LEU A 33 9.76 -1.84 7.33
N ALA A 34 9.51 -1.15 6.22
CA ALA A 34 8.52 -0.08 6.10
C ALA A 34 7.11 -0.58 5.76
N GLU A 35 7.01 -1.45 4.75
CA GLU A 35 5.75 -2.04 4.32
C GLU A 35 5.86 -3.56 4.19
N ALA A 36 4.77 -4.25 4.50
CA ALA A 36 4.53 -5.65 4.14
C ALA A 36 3.24 -5.75 3.34
N TRP A 37 3.34 -6.15 2.08
CA TRP A 37 2.20 -6.27 1.16
C TRP A 37 1.58 -7.64 1.36
N MET A 38 0.57 -7.68 2.24
CA MET A 38 -0.07 -8.89 2.75
C MET A 38 -0.99 -9.57 1.73
N LEU A 39 -1.52 -8.80 0.78
CA LEU A 39 -2.31 -9.30 -0.34
C LEU A 39 -1.98 -8.44 -1.56
N SER A 40 -1.18 -8.98 -2.46
CA SER A 40 -0.74 -8.25 -3.64
C SER A 40 -0.57 -9.14 -4.87
N CYS A 41 -1.19 -8.69 -5.95
CA CYS A 41 -0.91 -9.14 -7.32
C CYS A 41 -0.18 -8.05 -8.13
N HIS A 42 0.26 -6.96 -7.48
CA HIS A 42 0.92 -5.86 -8.16
C HIS A 42 2.35 -6.24 -8.59
N PRO A 43 2.80 -5.89 -9.81
CA PRO A 43 4.11 -6.30 -10.35
C PRO A 43 5.30 -5.96 -9.46
N ASP A 44 5.27 -4.79 -8.81
CA ASP A 44 6.36 -4.35 -7.92
C ASP A 44 6.50 -5.17 -6.63
N GLY A 45 5.51 -5.99 -6.26
CA GLY A 45 5.54 -6.71 -5.00
C GLY A 45 4.47 -7.78 -4.95
N LEU A 46 4.73 -8.93 -5.57
CA LEU A 46 3.83 -10.07 -5.57
C LEU A 46 3.89 -10.85 -4.25
N SER A 47 2.75 -11.05 -3.59
CA SER A 47 2.64 -11.98 -2.46
C SER A 47 2.74 -13.43 -2.95
N ARG A 48 3.24 -14.33 -2.09
CA ARG A 48 3.44 -15.75 -2.42
C ARG A 48 2.71 -16.65 -1.44
N LEU A 49 2.40 -17.86 -1.85
CA LEU A 49 1.91 -18.90 -0.93
C LEU A 49 3.07 -19.50 -0.16
N ALA A 50 2.96 -19.51 1.16
CA ALA A 50 4.00 -20.00 2.08
C ALA A 50 3.97 -21.52 2.26
N GLU A 51 2.89 -22.17 1.83
CA GLU A 51 2.61 -23.58 2.09
C GLU A 51 1.65 -24.20 1.06
N GLY A 52 1.53 -25.53 1.11
CA GLY A 52 0.64 -26.29 0.23
C GLY A 52 1.24 -26.61 -1.14
N GLU A 53 0.41 -27.12 -2.04
CA GLU A 53 0.81 -27.59 -3.37
C GLU A 53 1.42 -26.50 -4.28
N TRP A 54 1.15 -25.23 -3.96
CA TRP A 54 1.63 -24.06 -4.72
C TRP A 54 2.60 -23.20 -3.90
N GLN A 55 3.24 -23.79 -2.89
CA GLN A 55 4.26 -23.09 -2.10
C GLN A 55 5.30 -22.42 -3.02
N GLY A 56 5.63 -21.17 -2.73
CA GLY A 56 6.55 -20.33 -3.49
C GLY A 56 5.94 -19.67 -4.73
N MET A 57 4.78 -20.12 -5.22
CA MET A 57 4.07 -19.45 -6.32
C MET A 57 3.50 -18.11 -5.87
N THR A 58 3.47 -17.14 -6.78
CA THR A 58 2.75 -15.89 -6.56
C THR A 58 1.24 -16.11 -6.60
N LEU A 59 0.46 -15.20 -6.01
CA LEU A 59 -1.01 -15.31 -6.07
C LEU A 59 -1.55 -15.41 -7.50
N PRO A 60 -1.07 -14.62 -8.50
CA PRO A 60 -1.50 -14.80 -9.89
C PRO A 60 -1.12 -16.16 -10.49
N GLN A 61 0.02 -16.75 -10.09
CA GLN A 61 0.42 -18.08 -10.56
C GLN A 61 -0.49 -19.16 -9.97
N ALA A 62 -0.72 -19.13 -8.66
CA ALA A 62 -1.61 -20.06 -7.98
C ALA A 62 -3.05 -19.97 -8.51
N ALA A 63 -3.54 -18.76 -8.78
CA ALA A 63 -4.87 -18.54 -9.34
C ALA A 63 -5.08 -19.22 -10.70
N LYS A 64 -4.03 -19.34 -11.53
CA LYS A 64 -4.10 -20.07 -12.83
C LYS A 64 -4.21 -21.58 -12.64
N CYS A 65 -3.73 -22.12 -11.52
CA CYS A 65 -3.76 -23.55 -11.22
C CYS A 65 -5.06 -23.97 -10.52
N TYR A 66 -5.72 -23.05 -9.80
CA TYR A 66 -6.91 -23.34 -9.03
C TYR A 66 -8.15 -23.50 -9.92
N LYS A 67 -8.75 -24.70 -9.91
CA LYS A 67 -10.02 -25.00 -10.60
C LYS A 67 -11.20 -24.42 -9.82
N GLY A 68 -11.39 -23.12 -9.92
CA GLY A 68 -12.48 -22.41 -9.26
C GLY A 68 -12.19 -20.93 -9.18
N ASN A 69 -12.98 -20.23 -8.36
CA ASN A 69 -12.74 -18.81 -8.15
C ASN A 69 -11.73 -18.57 -7.02
N PHE A 70 -10.48 -18.31 -7.38
CA PHE A 70 -9.41 -18.07 -6.43
C PHE A 70 -9.56 -16.75 -5.66
N PHE A 71 -10.05 -15.69 -6.31
CA PHE A 71 -10.15 -14.33 -5.74
C PHE A 71 -11.56 -13.92 -5.33
N GLY A 72 -12.56 -14.77 -5.53
CA GLY A 72 -13.97 -14.46 -5.34
C GLY A 72 -14.67 -13.92 -6.59
N THR A 73 -15.99 -14.10 -6.66
CA THR A 73 -16.81 -13.84 -7.88
C THR A 73 -16.79 -12.38 -8.32
N ARG A 74 -16.69 -11.44 -7.38
CA ARG A 74 -16.61 -10.01 -7.68
C ARG A 74 -15.29 -9.60 -8.32
N CYS A 75 -14.21 -10.33 -8.06
CA CYS A 75 -12.91 -10.03 -8.67
C CYS A 75 -12.86 -10.40 -10.16
N ALA A 76 -13.81 -11.21 -10.66
CA ALA A 76 -13.90 -11.57 -12.07
C ALA A 76 -14.38 -10.42 -12.96
N GLU A 77 -14.90 -9.33 -12.39
CA GLU A 77 -15.30 -8.11 -13.10
C GLU A 77 -14.10 -7.24 -13.49
N PHE A 78 -12.92 -7.51 -12.94
CA PHE A 78 -11.71 -6.73 -13.13
C PHE A 78 -10.68 -7.52 -13.97
N GLU A 79 -9.99 -6.82 -14.88
CA GLU A 79 -8.91 -7.40 -15.68
C GLU A 79 -7.71 -7.80 -14.82
N GLU A 80 -7.41 -6.99 -13.81
CA GLU A 80 -6.39 -7.23 -12.80
C GLU A 80 -7.02 -7.35 -11.41
N PHE A 81 -6.34 -8.03 -10.48
CA PHE A 81 -6.84 -8.11 -9.11
C PHE A 81 -6.95 -6.70 -8.49
N PRO A 82 -8.13 -6.27 -8.00
CA PRO A 82 -8.43 -4.86 -7.79
C PRO A 82 -7.97 -4.31 -6.43
N MET A 83 -7.25 -5.08 -5.63
CA MET A 83 -6.89 -4.69 -4.26
C MET A 83 -5.41 -4.90 -3.96
N LEU A 84 -4.91 -4.04 -3.08
CA LEU A 84 -3.61 -4.16 -2.46
C LEU A 84 -3.78 -3.91 -0.96
N VAL A 85 -3.43 -4.91 -0.14
CA VAL A 85 -3.50 -4.79 1.32
C VAL A 85 -2.09 -4.74 1.87
N LYS A 86 -1.81 -3.74 2.70
CA LYS A 86 -0.50 -3.50 3.30
C LYS A 86 -0.59 -3.34 4.81
N LEU A 87 0.44 -3.82 5.50
CA LEU A 87 0.82 -3.30 6.80
C LEU A 87 1.92 -2.27 6.60
N ILE A 88 1.85 -1.16 7.34
CA ILE A 88 2.75 -0.01 7.22
C ILE A 88 3.27 0.35 8.63
N ASP A 89 4.59 0.42 8.80
CA ASP A 89 5.23 1.01 9.99
C ASP A 89 5.74 2.41 9.68
N ALA A 90 4.89 3.40 9.89
CA ALA A 90 5.20 4.82 9.73
C ALA A 90 6.03 5.32 10.93
N LYS A 91 7.31 4.93 10.98
CA LYS A 91 8.23 5.33 12.07
C LYS A 91 8.67 6.79 11.97
N LYS A 92 8.79 7.32 10.75
CA LYS A 92 9.00 8.74 10.43
C LYS A 92 7.88 9.22 9.50
N ASP A 93 7.85 10.53 9.27
CA ASP A 93 6.91 11.14 8.33
C ASP A 93 7.11 10.60 6.91
N LEU A 94 6.00 10.21 6.28
CA LEU A 94 5.94 9.87 4.86
C LEU A 94 5.91 11.14 4.00
N SER A 95 6.11 10.99 2.69
CA SER A 95 5.90 12.08 1.74
C SER A 95 4.45 12.58 1.76
N VAL A 96 4.26 13.90 1.67
CA VAL A 96 2.97 14.47 1.29
C VAL A 96 2.67 14.05 -0.15
N GLN A 97 1.54 13.39 -0.36
CA GLN A 97 1.20 12.73 -1.62
C GLN A 97 -0.24 12.93 -2.04
N VAL A 98 -0.51 12.85 -3.34
CA VAL A 98 -1.85 12.76 -3.92
C VAL A 98 -1.86 11.63 -4.94
N HIS A 99 -2.90 10.81 -4.92
CA HIS A 99 -3.06 9.70 -5.85
C HIS A 99 -4.03 10.06 -6.98
N PRO A 100 -3.78 9.60 -8.21
CA PRO A 100 -4.67 9.84 -9.34
C PRO A 100 -5.96 9.03 -9.22
N ASN A 101 -7.03 9.54 -9.83
CA ASN A 101 -8.20 8.73 -10.15
C ASN A 101 -7.95 7.88 -11.42
N ASP A 102 -8.84 6.94 -11.71
CA ASP A 102 -8.70 6.03 -12.86
C ASP A 102 -8.54 6.78 -14.19
N ALA A 103 -9.34 7.83 -14.41
CA ALA A 103 -9.30 8.60 -15.65
C ALA A 103 -7.91 9.24 -15.89
N TYR A 104 -7.27 9.77 -14.85
CA TYR A 104 -5.92 10.31 -14.97
C TYR A 104 -4.88 9.20 -15.10
N ALA A 105 -4.98 8.16 -14.26
CA ALA A 105 -4.03 7.06 -14.20
C ALA A 105 -3.96 6.29 -15.53
N HIS A 106 -5.09 5.98 -16.16
CA HIS A 106 -5.09 5.30 -17.46
C HIS A 106 -4.48 6.14 -18.57
N ARG A 107 -4.70 7.47 -18.55
CA ARG A 107 -4.17 8.38 -19.56
C ARG A 107 -2.66 8.58 -19.43
N VAL A 108 -2.14 8.66 -18.21
CA VAL A 108 -0.75 9.09 -17.94
C VAL A 108 0.16 7.94 -17.49
N GLU A 109 -0.33 7.08 -16.61
CA GLU A 109 0.45 6.01 -15.98
C GLU A 109 0.19 4.63 -16.62
N HIS A 110 -0.87 4.53 -17.43
CA HIS A 110 -1.38 3.26 -17.98
C HIS A 110 -1.70 2.22 -16.88
N GLN A 111 -2.18 2.70 -15.74
CA GLN A 111 -2.56 1.91 -14.57
C GLN A 111 -3.93 2.35 -14.02
N ASN A 112 -4.47 1.59 -13.08
CA ASN A 112 -5.64 1.99 -12.31
C ASN A 112 -5.32 3.16 -11.36
N GLY A 113 -6.34 3.94 -11.02
CA GLY A 113 -6.25 4.92 -9.95
C GLY A 113 -6.00 4.26 -8.60
N LYS A 114 -5.65 5.09 -7.61
CA LYS A 114 -5.31 4.58 -6.27
C LYS A 114 -6.16 5.27 -5.21
N ALA A 115 -7.42 4.88 -5.15
CA ALA A 115 -8.26 5.11 -3.98
C ALA A 115 -7.77 4.22 -2.84
N GLU A 116 -7.64 4.76 -1.64
CA GLU A 116 -7.14 4.03 -0.49
C GLU A 116 -7.93 4.34 0.79
N MET A 117 -7.79 3.46 1.78
CA MET A 117 -8.28 3.67 3.12
C MET A 117 -7.21 3.24 4.13
N TRP A 118 -7.21 3.89 5.30
CA TRP A 118 -6.32 3.52 6.39
C TRP A 118 -7.13 3.04 7.59
N TYR A 119 -6.66 1.95 8.19
CA TYR A 119 -7.12 1.51 9.50
C TYR A 119 -5.95 1.64 10.47
N VAL A 120 -6.07 2.56 11.44
CA VAL A 120 -5.00 2.85 12.40
C VAL A 120 -5.00 1.78 13.49
N MET A 121 -4.07 0.83 13.38
CA MET A 121 -3.90 -0.26 14.35
C MET A 121 -3.32 0.22 15.69
N GLU A 122 -2.40 1.18 15.64
CA GLU A 122 -1.71 1.74 16.79
C GLU A 122 -1.19 3.15 16.44
N ALA A 123 -1.20 4.05 17.42
CA ALA A 123 -0.68 5.40 17.28
C ALA A 123 0.08 5.80 18.56
N ALA A 124 1.30 6.32 18.41
CA ALA A 124 2.04 6.89 19.52
C ALA A 124 1.40 8.21 19.99
N PRO A 125 1.59 8.64 21.25
CA PRO A 125 1.15 9.96 21.69
C PRO A 125 1.64 11.07 20.75
N GLY A 126 0.74 11.91 20.25
CA GLY A 126 1.06 13.00 19.31
C GLY A 126 1.16 12.58 17.84
N ALA A 127 0.99 11.30 17.51
CA ALA A 127 0.87 10.85 16.12
C ALA A 127 -0.32 11.52 15.43
N ALA A 128 -0.18 11.78 14.13
CA ALA A 128 -1.20 12.45 13.33
C ALA A 128 -1.09 12.04 11.86
N LEU A 129 -2.10 12.44 11.08
CA LEU A 129 -2.14 12.29 9.64
C LEU A 129 -2.32 13.64 9.00
N TYR A 130 -1.65 13.90 7.88
CA TYR A 130 -2.03 15.02 7.04
C TYR A 130 -3.12 14.57 6.05
N TYR A 131 -4.29 15.22 6.08
CA TYR A 131 -5.39 14.86 5.20
C TYR A 131 -6.18 16.07 4.69
N GLY A 132 -6.00 16.38 3.40
CA GLY A 132 -6.65 17.51 2.76
C GLY A 132 -6.10 18.87 3.22
N PHE A 133 -6.64 19.93 2.62
CA PHE A 133 -6.28 21.31 2.97
C PHE A 133 -7.17 21.84 4.09
N ARG A 134 -6.58 22.61 5.01
CA ARG A 134 -7.32 23.21 6.14
C ARG A 134 -8.31 24.32 5.72
N ARG A 135 -8.19 24.79 4.48
CA ARG A 135 -9.05 25.77 3.82
C ARG A 135 -8.96 25.60 2.31
N ALA A 136 -9.79 26.29 1.55
CA ALA A 136 -9.57 26.45 0.12
C ALA A 136 -8.17 27.07 -0.13
N VAL A 137 -7.42 26.47 -1.05
CA VAL A 137 -6.07 26.91 -1.46
C VAL A 137 -5.99 27.00 -2.97
N THR A 138 -5.30 28.01 -3.48
CA THR A 138 -5.06 28.15 -4.93
C THR A 138 -3.81 27.38 -5.36
N LYS A 139 -3.68 27.17 -6.68
CA LYS A 139 -2.50 26.54 -7.27
C LYS A 139 -1.23 27.36 -6.99
N GLU A 140 -1.32 28.68 -7.02
CA GLU A 140 -0.22 29.61 -6.75
C GLU A 140 0.23 29.51 -5.29
N GLU A 141 -0.71 29.40 -4.35
CA GLU A 141 -0.39 29.19 -2.93
C GLU A 141 0.37 27.87 -2.72
N ILE A 142 -0.07 26.79 -3.36
CA ILE A 142 0.63 25.50 -3.32
C ILE A 142 2.04 25.65 -3.90
N GLN A 143 2.19 26.25 -5.08
CA GLN A 143 3.50 26.45 -5.71
C GLN A 143 4.46 27.29 -4.85
N ASN A 144 3.97 28.34 -4.21
CA ASN A 144 4.78 29.16 -3.31
C ASN A 144 5.18 28.39 -2.05
N SER A 145 4.26 27.61 -1.47
CA SER A 145 4.55 26.79 -0.30
C SER A 145 5.60 25.70 -0.58
N LEU A 146 5.57 25.11 -1.79
CA LEU A 146 6.56 24.12 -2.23
C LEU A 146 7.96 24.75 -2.36
N LYS A 147 8.07 25.95 -2.95
CA LYS A 147 9.35 26.67 -3.07
C LYS A 147 9.94 27.05 -1.72
N ASN A 148 9.09 27.31 -0.72
CA ASN A 148 9.49 27.79 0.60
C ASN A 148 9.51 26.68 1.67
N ASN A 149 9.22 25.42 1.32
CA ASN A 149 9.10 24.28 2.25
C ASN A 149 8.05 24.47 3.37
N THR A 150 6.95 25.16 3.07
CA THR A 150 5.86 25.44 4.03
C THR A 150 4.55 24.74 3.68
N LEU A 151 4.57 23.72 2.80
CA LEU A 151 3.35 23.03 2.36
C LEU A 151 2.52 22.46 3.52
N THR A 152 3.17 21.91 4.55
CA THR A 152 2.50 21.32 5.71
C THR A 152 1.66 22.32 6.48
N GLU A 153 1.97 23.62 6.38
CA GLU A 153 1.15 24.68 6.97
C GLU A 153 -0.21 24.80 6.28
N LEU A 154 -0.35 24.36 5.02
CA LEU A 154 -1.63 24.38 4.29
C LEU A 154 -2.52 23.17 4.61
N LEU A 155 -1.97 22.13 5.22
CA LEU A 155 -2.63 20.85 5.41
C LEU A 155 -3.42 20.80 6.72
N HIS A 156 -4.48 20.00 6.75
CA HIS A 156 -5.11 19.58 7.99
C HIS A 156 -4.27 18.47 8.62
N ARG A 157 -4.05 18.52 9.93
CA ARG A 157 -3.25 17.57 10.71
C ARG A 157 -4.08 16.98 11.84
#